data_AF-A0A6P1BVV0-F1
#
_entry.id   AF-A0A6P1BVV0-F1
#
_cell.length_a   1.000
_cell.length_b   1.000
_cell.length_c   1.000
_cell.angle_alpha   90.00
_cell.angle_beta   90.00
_cell.angle_gamma   90.00
#
_symmetry.space_group_name_H-M   'P 1'
#
loop_
_entity.id
_entity.type
_entity.pdbx_description
1 polymer ?
#
loop_
_entity_poly.entity_id
_entity_poly.type
_entity_poly.pdbx_seq_one_letter_code
_entity_poly.pdbx_strand_id
1 'polypeptide(L)'
;MARDQIDMTPLQSRDELVAWIEAGVKPESEFRIGTEHEKTPFTLEGHQPVPYEGAKGIGALLEGMKLLLGWEPIMERGNIIGLYDVTRGG
;
A
#
# COMPACT_ATOMS: atom_id res chain seq x y z
N MET A 1 1.88 -2.00 -7.50
CA MET A 1 0.78 -1.68 -6.59
C MET A 1 1.08 -0.38 -5.87
N ALA A 2 0.07 0.51 -5.80
CA ALA A 2 0.01 1.77 -5.06
C ALA A 2 1.06 2.86 -5.42
N ARG A 3 2.33 2.50 -5.62
CA ARG A 3 3.39 3.35 -6.14
C ARG A 3 4.20 2.58 -7.17
N ASP A 4 3.57 2.30 -8.31
CA ASP A 4 4.29 1.67 -9.41
C ASP A 4 5.42 2.59 -9.87
N GLN A 5 6.66 2.18 -9.62
CA GLN A 5 7.80 2.72 -10.34
C GLN A 5 7.74 2.12 -11.75
N ILE A 6 7.45 2.97 -12.72
CA ILE A 6 7.57 2.61 -14.13
C ILE A 6 9.05 2.77 -14.49
N ASP A 7 9.77 1.66 -14.48
CA ASP A 7 11.10 1.58 -15.09
C ASP A 7 10.96 1.06 -16.52
N MET A 8 11.21 1.93 -17.50
CA MET A 8 11.13 1.59 -18.93
C MET A 8 12.46 1.04 -19.47
N THR A 9 13.45 0.80 -18.61
CA THR A 9 14.75 0.25 -19.01
C THR A 9 14.54 -1.14 -19.65
N PRO A 10 14.88 -1.32 -20.94
CA PRO A 10 14.67 -2.59 -21.60
C PRO A 10 15.57 -3.67 -21.01
N LEU A 11 14.98 -4.83 -20.74
CA LEU A 11 15.75 -6.00 -20.30
C LEU A 11 16.68 -6.48 -21.42
N GLN A 12 17.98 -6.57 -21.14
CA GLN A 12 18.96 -7.08 -22.11
C GLN A 12 19.18 -8.58 -21.98
N SER A 13 18.82 -9.16 -20.82
CA SER A 13 18.98 -10.59 -20.57
C SER A 13 18.09 -11.07 -19.43
N ARG A 14 17.98 -12.40 -19.28
CA ARG A 14 17.36 -13.03 -18.11
C ARG A 14 18.12 -12.70 -16.82
N ASP A 15 19.44 -12.50 -16.91
CA ASP A 15 20.29 -12.33 -15.72
C ASP A 15 20.00 -11.02 -14.98
N GLU A 16 19.46 -10.01 -15.66
CA GLU A 16 18.98 -8.76 -15.02
C GLU A 16 17.80 -9.00 -14.07
N LEU A 17 16.90 -9.93 -14.41
CA LEU A 17 15.79 -10.32 -13.53
C LEU A 17 16.28 -11.07 -12.30
N VAL A 18 17.31 -11.91 -12.47
CA VAL A 18 17.94 -12.65 -11.37
C VAL A 18 18.65 -11.68 -10.44
N ALA A 19 19.43 -10.76 -11.01
CA ALA A 19 20.17 -9.75 -10.26
C ALA A 19 19.25 -8.85 -9.42
N TRP A 20 18.04 -8.54 -9.91
CA TRP A 20 17.06 -7.76 -9.14
C TRP A 20 16.63 -8.47 -7.84
N ILE A 21 16.41 -9.79 -7.88
CA ILE A 21 16.09 -10.59 -6.69
C ILE A 21 17.31 -10.72 -5.78
N GLU A 22 18.50 -10.95 -6.36
CA GLU A 22 19.77 -11.08 -5.64
C GLU A 22 20.10 -9.83 -4.82
N ALA A 23 19.80 -8.64 -5.35
CA ALA A 23 19.96 -7.37 -4.64
C ALA A 23 19.15 -7.29 -3.32
N GLY A 24 18.17 -8.18 -3.12
CA GLY A 24 17.40 -8.28 -1.88
C GLY A 24 18.15 -8.95 -0.71
N VAL A 25 19.26 -9.66 -0.96
CA VAL A 25 20.05 -10.38 0.06
C VAL A 25 20.68 -9.40 1.05
N LYS A 26 20.53 -9.69 2.35
CA LYS A 26 21.05 -8.86 3.45
C LYS A 26 21.83 -9.73 4.45
N PRO A 27 22.81 -9.19 5.20
CA PRO A 27 23.43 -9.92 6.31
C PRO A 27 22.41 -10.13 7.45
N GLU A 28 22.66 -11.13 8.30
CA GLU A 28 21.77 -11.46 9.42
C GLU A 28 21.51 -10.26 10.37
N SER A 29 22.51 -9.39 10.55
CA SER A 29 22.39 -8.15 11.33
C SER A 29 21.35 -7.16 10.78
N GLU A 30 20.99 -7.29 9.51
CA GLU A 30 20.01 -6.45 8.82
C GLU A 30 18.66 -7.14 8.59
N PHE A 31 18.48 -8.37 9.06
CA PHE A 31 17.19 -9.03 9.00
C PHE A 31 16.12 -8.27 9.81
N ARG A 32 14.90 -8.24 9.27
CA ARG A 32 13.71 -7.59 9.85
C ARG A 32 12.51 -8.49 9.66
N ILE A 33 11.44 -8.24 10.43
CA ILE A 33 10.15 -8.93 10.31
C ILE A 33 9.10 -7.88 9.93
N GLY A 34 8.53 -8.01 8.74
CA GLY A 34 7.34 -7.27 8.32
C GLY A 34 6.09 -8.07 8.66
N THR A 35 5.03 -7.39 9.09
CA THR A 35 3.73 -8.02 9.36
C THR A 35 2.63 -7.32 8.59
N GLU A 36 1.83 -8.09 7.87
CA GLU A 36 0.65 -7.62 7.15
C GLU A 36 -0.61 -8.26 7.73
N HIS A 37 -1.72 -7.52 7.70
CA HIS A 37 -3.00 -8.04 8.14
C HIS A 37 -4.14 -7.40 7.34
N GLU A 38 -5.14 -8.21 7.01
CA GLU A 38 -6.34 -7.77 6.32
C GLU A 38 -7.52 -7.73 7.31
N LYS A 39 -8.43 -6.78 7.09
CA LYS A 39 -9.67 -6.67 7.86
C LYS A 39 -10.82 -6.51 6.88
N THR A 40 -11.94 -7.17 7.17
CA THR A 40 -13.16 -7.07 6.34
C THR A 40 -14.16 -6.16 7.03
N PRO A 41 -14.24 -4.86 6.68
CA PRO A 41 -15.18 -3.94 7.31
C PRO A 41 -16.62 -4.23 6.86
N PHE A 42 -17.57 -4.08 7.78
CA PHE A 42 -19.00 -4.25 7.53
C PHE A 42 -19.82 -3.17 8.24
N THR A 43 -21.02 -2.89 7.74
CA THR A 43 -21.95 -1.95 8.37
C THR A 43 -22.56 -2.58 9.62
N LEU A 44 -22.60 -1.85 10.74
CA LEU A 44 -23.23 -2.35 11.97
C LEU A 44 -24.72 -2.64 11.78
N GLU A 45 -25.39 -1.81 10.99
CA GLU A 45 -26.74 -2.09 10.53
C GLU A 45 -26.67 -3.06 9.35
N GLY A 46 -27.20 -4.27 9.52
CA GLY A 46 -27.36 -5.25 8.45
C GLY A 46 -26.11 -6.01 8.01
N HIS A 47 -24.93 -5.74 8.58
CA HIS A 47 -23.68 -6.47 8.34
C HIS A 47 -23.27 -6.57 6.87
N GLN A 48 -23.54 -5.53 6.09
CA GLN A 48 -23.22 -5.49 4.68
C GLN A 48 -21.77 -5.08 4.44
N PRO A 49 -21.14 -5.45 3.32
CA PRO A 49 -19.84 -4.91 2.92
C PRO A 49 -19.86 -3.38 2.90
N VAL A 50 -18.78 -2.75 3.38
CA VAL A 50 -18.65 -1.29 3.32
C VAL A 50 -18.41 -0.86 1.86
N PRO A 51 -19.25 0.01 1.27
CA PRO A 51 -19.02 0.53 -0.08
C PRO A 51 -17.80 1.46 -0.11
N TYR A 52 -17.28 1.76 -1.30
CA TYR A 52 -16.21 2.76 -1.41
C TYR A 52 -16.74 4.18 -1.15
N GLU A 53 -17.84 4.55 -1.79
CA GLU A 53 -18.43 5.89 -1.71
C GLU A 53 -19.31 6.09 -0.46
N GLY A 54 -19.65 7.35 -0.19
CA GLY A 54 -20.58 7.76 0.86
C GLY A 54 -19.91 8.07 2.20
N ALA A 55 -20.65 8.71 3.10
CA ALA A 55 -20.14 9.19 4.39
C ALA A 55 -19.65 8.06 5.33
N LYS A 56 -20.06 6.81 5.06
CA LYS A 56 -19.65 5.61 5.81
C LYS A 56 -18.84 4.63 4.93
N GLY A 57 -18.28 5.11 3.81
CA GLY A 57 -17.53 4.28 2.86
C GLY A 57 -16.03 4.22 3.13
N ILE A 58 -15.32 3.37 2.38
CA ILE A 58 -13.85 3.22 2.45
C ILE A 58 -13.13 4.54 2.14
N GLY A 59 -13.60 5.31 1.15
CA GLY A 59 -12.99 6.61 0.83
C GLY A 59 -13.06 7.59 2.01
N ALA A 60 -14.20 7.64 2.71
CA ALA A 60 -14.36 8.47 3.90
C ALA A 60 -13.46 8.01 5.07
N LEU A 61 -13.29 6.69 5.23
CA LEU A 61 -12.35 6.14 6.22
C LEU A 61 -10.91 6.56 5.93
N LEU A 62 -10.46 6.44 4.68
CA LEU A 62 -9.10 6.80 4.28
C LEU A 62 -8.83 8.30 4.42
N GLU A 63 -9.77 9.18 4.05
CA GLU A 63 -9.64 10.63 4.28
C GLU A 63 -9.61 10.97 5.78
N GLY A 64 -10.43 10.30 6.60
CA GLY A 64 -10.37 10.45 8.05
C GLY A 64 -9.02 10.04 8.63
N MET A 65 -8.48 8.89 8.20
CA MET A 65 -7.17 8.41 8.63
C MET A 65 -6.03 9.32 8.18
N LYS A 66 -6.07 9.84 6.94
CA LYS A 66 -5.13 10.84 6.43
C LYS A 66 -5.06 12.07 7.34
N LEU A 67 -6.21 12.63 7.71
CA LEU A 67 -6.28 13.81 8.59
C LEU A 67 -5.73 13.51 9.99
N LEU A 68 -6.02 12.32 10.54
CA LEU A 68 -5.61 11.95 11.90
C LEU A 68 -4.13 11.56 12.01
N LEU A 69 -3.60 10.88 10.99
CA LEU A 69 -2.24 10.33 11.01
C LEU A 69 -1.22 11.23 10.30
N GLY A 70 -1.68 12.18 9.47
CA GLY A 70 -0.81 13.00 8.63
C GLY A 70 -0.10 12.20 7.52
N TRP A 71 -0.65 11.04 7.14
CA TRP A 71 -0.09 10.18 6.09
C TRP A 71 -0.47 10.69 4.70
N GLU A 72 0.37 10.44 3.71
CA GLU A 72 0.12 10.88 2.35
C GLU A 72 -0.80 9.91 1.60
N PRO A 73 -1.74 10.41 0.78
CA PRO A 73 -2.66 9.57 0.04
C PRO A 73 -1.99 8.89 -1.15
N ILE A 74 -2.43 7.67 -1.40
CA ILE A 74 -2.12 6.92 -2.61
C ILE A 74 -3.34 7.02 -3.52
N MET A 75 -3.15 7.53 -4.74
CA MET A 75 -4.25 7.86 -5.65
C MET A 75 -4.28 6.94 -6.87
N GLU A 76 -5.47 6.47 -7.27
CA GLU A 76 -5.70 5.80 -8.55
C GLU A 76 -7.01 6.30 -9.17
N ARG A 77 -6.96 6.78 -10.43
CA ARG A 77 -8.14 7.28 -11.17
C ARG A 77 -8.98 8.31 -10.40
N GLY A 78 -8.31 9.15 -9.59
CA GLY A 78 -8.96 10.19 -8.77
C GLY A 78 -9.47 9.71 -7.40
N ASN A 79 -9.31 8.42 -7.08
CA ASN A 79 -9.72 7.82 -5.81
C ASN A 79 -8.53 7.61 -4.88
N ILE A 80 -8.72 7.85 -3.59
CA ILE A 80 -7.74 7.45 -2.57
C ILE A 80 -7.87 5.94 -2.35
N ILE A 81 -6.79 5.19 -2.56
CA ILE A 81 -6.76 3.72 -2.47
C ILE A 81 -5.89 3.21 -1.32
N GLY A 82 -5.15 4.09 -0.67
CA GLY A 82 -4.28 3.75 0.44
C GLY A 82 -3.62 4.98 1.04
N LEU A 83 -2.85 4.76 2.10
CA LEU A 83 -2.10 5.78 2.81
C LEU A 83 -0.67 5.29 3.04
N TYR A 84 0.27 6.22 3.11
CA TYR A 84 1.68 5.93 3.38
C TYR A 84 2.26 6.90 4.41
N ASP A 85 2.96 6.35 5.39
CA ASP A 85 3.75 7.11 6.36
C ASP A 85 5.05 7.64 5.73
N VAL A 86 5.17 8.96 5.61
CA VAL A 86 6.34 9.64 5.04
C VAL A 86 7.57 9.67 5.94
N THR A 87 7.45 9.26 7.20
CA THR A 87 8.50 9.42 8.22
C THR A 87 9.20 8.11 8.58
N ARG A 88 8.44 7.02 8.73
CA ARG A 88 8.94 5.73 9.21
C ARG A 88 8.31 4.57 8.47
N GLY A 89 8.11 4.72 7.15
CA GLY A 89 7.49 3.73 6.28
C GLY A 89 7.72 2.30 6.77
N GLY A 90 6.62 1.57 6.97
CA GLY A 90 6.70 0.13 7.25
C GLY A 90 7.47 -0.59 6.15
#